data_AF-A0A2V5LUP1-F1
#
_entry.id   AF-A0A2V5LUP1-F1
#
_cell.length_a   1.000
_cell.length_b   1.000
_cell.length_c   1.000
_cell.angle_alpha   90.00
_cell.angle_beta   90.00
_cell.angle_gamma   90.00
#
_symmetry.space_group_name_H-M   'P 1'
#
loop_
_entity.id
_entity.type
_entity.pdbx_description
1 polymer ?
#
loop_
_entity_poly.entity_id
_entity_poly.type
_entity_poly.pdbx_seq_one_letter_code
_entity_poly.pdbx_strand_id
1 'polypeptide(L)'
;FALSLLSQEQDALYEIDEALKRIELGTYGKCEMSGKPIPRARLEAIPFARFTVECQSQLEKQSKATRMRPSVTSLFGLTEEEGGESEEEEATAPEVKE
;
A
#
# COMPACT_ATOMS: atom_id res chain seq x y z
N PHE A 1 3.64 -6.66 24.84
CA PHE A 1 4.96 -6.33 24.27
C PHE A 1 5.57 -7.51 23.50
N ALA A 2 5.74 -8.69 24.08
CA ALA A 2 6.35 -9.84 23.39
C ALA A 2 5.66 -10.25 22.06
N LEU A 3 4.33 -10.30 22.03
CA LEU A 3 3.58 -10.72 20.83
C LEU A 3 3.80 -9.81 19.62
N SER A 4 3.93 -8.49 19.83
CA SER A 4 4.11 -7.54 18.73
C SER A 4 5.48 -7.65 18.08
N LEU A 5 6.52 -7.96 18.85
CA LEU A 5 7.87 -8.15 18.33
C LEU A 5 7.94 -9.43 17.47
N LEU A 6 7.40 -10.53 18.01
CA LEU A 6 7.34 -11.81 17.31
C LEU A 6 6.53 -11.73 16.01
N SER A 7 5.46 -10.94 15.97
CA SER A 7 4.69 -10.71 14.73
C SER A 7 5.55 -10.02 13.68
N GLN A 8 6.21 -8.90 14.04
CA GLN A 8 7.02 -8.17 13.07
C GLN A 8 8.21 -8.98 12.55
N GLU A 9 8.80 -9.82 13.39
CA GLU A 9 9.90 -10.69 12.99
C GLU A 9 9.44 -11.77 12.00
N GLN A 10 8.26 -12.35 12.22
CA GLN A 10 7.64 -13.28 11.24
C GLN A 10 7.29 -12.58 9.93
N ASP A 11 6.74 -11.36 9.99
CA ASP A 11 6.42 -10.58 8.79
C ASP A 11 7.69 -10.27 7.99
N ALA A 12 8.78 -9.90 8.66
CA ALA A 12 10.07 -9.66 8.01
C ALA A 12 10.64 -10.92 7.35
N LEU A 13 10.56 -12.08 8.01
CA LEU A 13 10.98 -13.36 7.41
C LEU A 13 10.18 -13.68 6.14
N TYR A 14 8.86 -13.49 6.21
CA TYR A 14 7.99 -13.69 5.05
C TYR A 14 8.37 -12.77 3.88
N GLU A 15 8.63 -11.48 4.13
CA GLU A 15 9.05 -10.55 3.09
C GLU A 15 10.40 -10.94 2.45
N ILE A 16 11.33 -11.48 3.25
CA ILE A 16 12.61 -11.99 2.76
C ILE A 16 12.39 -13.20 1.85
N ASP A 17 11.57 -14.17 2.25
CA ASP A 17 11.26 -15.34 1.43
C ASP A 17 10.59 -14.96 0.10
N GLU A 18 9.69 -13.98 0.12
CA GLU A 18 9.11 -13.44 -1.12
C GLU A 18 10.17 -12.77 -1.99
N ALA A 19 11.09 -12.01 -1.41
CA ALA A 19 12.17 -11.36 -2.16
C ALA A 19 13.08 -12.39 -2.83
N LEU A 20 13.40 -13.49 -2.16
CA LEU A 20 14.15 -14.62 -2.73
C LEU A 20 13.40 -15.23 -3.92
N LYS A 21 12.10 -15.49 -3.80
CA LYS A 21 11.28 -15.98 -4.92
C LYS A 21 11.29 -15.02 -6.11
N ARG A 22 11.24 -13.70 -5.87
CA ARG A 22 11.34 -12.69 -6.95
C ARG A 22 12.70 -12.72 -7.65
N ILE A 23 13.77 -13.06 -6.94
CA ILE A 23 15.10 -13.25 -7.53
C ILE A 23 15.08 -14.47 -8.45
N GLU A 24 14.53 -15.59 -8.00
CA GLU A 24 14.39 -16.81 -8.82
C GLU A 24 13.55 -16.57 -10.09
N LEU A 25 12.49 -15.77 -9.97
CA LEU A 25 11.62 -15.39 -11.08
C LEU A 25 12.21 -14.27 -11.97
N GLY A 26 13.34 -13.66 -11.59
CA GLY A 26 13.95 -12.55 -12.31
C GLY A 26 13.17 -11.23 -12.27
N THR A 27 12.21 -11.10 -11.34
CA THR A 27 11.38 -9.89 -11.14
C THR A 27 11.90 -9.00 -10.01
N TYR A 28 12.99 -9.39 -9.35
CA TYR A 28 13.62 -8.62 -8.28
C TYR A 28 13.96 -7.19 -8.70
N GLY A 29 13.73 -6.25 -7.79
CA GLY A 29 13.97 -4.83 -8.04
C GLY A 29 12.92 -4.13 -8.91
N LYS A 30 11.77 -4.77 -9.19
CA LYS A 30 10.60 -4.12 -9.78
C LYS A 30 9.51 -3.92 -8.73
N CYS A 31 8.88 -2.76 -8.75
CA CYS A 31 7.78 -2.42 -7.85
C CYS A 31 6.52 -3.20 -8.23
N GLU A 32 5.92 -3.92 -7.29
CA GLU A 32 4.71 -4.72 -7.56
C GLU A 32 3.48 -3.86 -7.90
N MET A 33 3.43 -2.62 -7.41
CA MET A 33 2.28 -1.73 -7.61
C MET A 33 2.34 -0.93 -8.91
N SER A 34 3.54 -0.50 -9.32
CA SER A 34 3.73 0.40 -10.48
C SER A 34 4.52 -0.23 -11.64
N GLY A 35 5.12 -1.40 -11.44
CA GLY A 35 6.02 -2.04 -12.41
C GLY A 35 7.36 -1.32 -12.62
N LYS A 36 7.57 -0.15 -12.01
CA LYS A 36 8.79 0.67 -12.15
C LYS A 36 9.98 0.04 -11.41
N PRO A 37 11.22 0.28 -11.86
CA PRO A 37 12.41 -0.19 -11.16
C PRO A 37 12.53 0.49 -9.78
N ILE A 38 12.91 -0.29 -8.77
CA ILE A 38 13.18 0.18 -7.40
C ILE A 38 14.61 0.76 -7.38
N PRO A 39 14.82 1.96 -6.80
CA PRO A 39 16.14 2.58 -6.75
C PRO A 39 17.14 1.72 -5.99
N ARG A 40 18.37 1.58 -6.51
CA ARG A 40 19.42 0.73 -5.90
C ARG A 40 19.74 1.10 -4.45
N ALA A 41 19.83 2.40 -4.15
CA ALA A 41 20.07 2.86 -2.78
C ALA A 41 19.04 2.32 -1.76
N ARG A 42 17.80 2.06 -2.20
CA ARG A 42 16.77 1.45 -1.35
C ARG A 42 16.97 -0.05 -1.18
N LEU A 43 17.34 -0.76 -2.25
CA LEU A 43 17.63 -2.20 -2.19
C LEU A 43 18.91 -2.49 -1.38
N GLU A 44 19.88 -1.57 -1.40
CA GLU A 44 21.08 -1.65 -0.54
C GLU A 44 20.75 -1.48 0.94
N ALA A 45 19.80 -0.61 1.28
CA ALA A 45 19.35 -0.41 2.65
C ALA A 45 18.36 -1.49 3.13
N ILE A 46 17.40 -1.86 2.29
CA ILE A 46 16.33 -2.82 2.57
C ILE A 46 16.16 -3.75 1.35
N PRO A 47 16.84 -4.92 1.34
CA PRO A 47 16.88 -5.77 0.15
C PRO A 47 15.56 -6.47 -0.15
N PHE A 48 14.66 -6.61 0.82
CA PHE A 48 13.35 -7.26 0.65
C PHE A 48 12.23 -6.26 0.27
N ALA A 49 12.56 -5.00 -0.04
CA ALA A 49 11.58 -3.98 -0.37
C ALA A 49 10.75 -4.33 -1.63
N ARG A 50 9.42 -4.38 -1.46
CA ARG A 50 8.44 -4.70 -2.52
C ARG A 50 8.06 -3.53 -3.43
N PHE A 51 8.15 -2.31 -2.89
CA PHE A 51 7.63 -1.10 -3.52
C PHE A 51 8.67 0.01 -3.61
N THR A 52 8.45 0.98 -4.48
CA THR A 52 9.17 2.27 -4.48
C THR A 52 8.70 3.15 -3.30
N VAL A 53 9.49 4.18 -2.98
CA VAL A 53 9.16 5.16 -1.93
C VAL A 53 7.81 5.83 -2.19
N GLU A 54 7.57 6.25 -3.43
CA GLU A 54 6.31 6.88 -3.86
C GLU A 54 5.09 5.96 -3.67
N CYS A 55 5.24 4.69 -4.05
CA CYS A 55 4.17 3.70 -3.92
C CYS A 55 3.91 3.35 -2.45
N GLN A 56 4.97 3.17 -1.66
CA GLN A 56 4.86 2.92 -0.23
C GLN A 56 4.19 4.09 0.49
N SER A 57 4.58 5.34 0.16
CA SER A 57 3.98 6.53 0.76
C SER A 57 2.46 6.61 0.48
N GLN A 58 2.02 6.22 -0.72
CA GLN A 58 0.60 6.16 -1.05
C GLN A 58 -0.15 5.10 -0.23
N LEU A 59 0.41 3.89 -0.09
CA LEU A 59 -0.18 2.82 0.71
C LEU A 59 -0.29 3.20 2.20
N GLU A 60 0.72 3.87 2.75
CA GLU A 60 0.71 4.34 4.15
C GLU A 60 -0.34 5.43 4.37
N LYS A 61 -0.49 6.36 3.41
CA LYS A 61 -1.55 7.39 3.45
C LYS A 61 -2.95 6.76 3.43
N GLN A 62 -3.19 5.81 2.52
CA GLN A 62 -4.47 5.09 2.43
C GLN A 62 -4.74 4.29 3.70
N SER A 63 -3.75 3.54 4.20
CA SER A 63 -3.88 2.75 5.42
C SER A 63 -4.17 3.61 6.65
N LYS A 64 -3.59 4.81 6.72
CA LYS A 64 -3.84 5.76 7.82
C LYS A 64 -5.25 6.33 7.77
N ALA A 65 -5.78 6.60 6.58
CA ALA A 65 -7.17 7.02 6.40
C ALA A 65 -8.15 5.92 6.85
N THR A 66 -7.91 4.66 6.48
CA THR A 66 -8.75 3.51 6.90
C THR A 66 -8.65 3.19 8.40
N ARG A 67 -7.49 3.40 9.02
CA ARG A 67 -7.30 3.19 10.47
C ARG A 67 -7.87 4.32 11.33
N MET A 68 -8.34 5.40 10.72
CA MET A 68 -9.09 6.44 11.41
C MET A 68 -10.44 5.83 11.77
N ARG A 69 -10.56 5.37 13.03
CA ARG A 69 -11.82 4.80 13.55
C ARG A 69 -12.92 5.83 13.27
N PRO A 70 -14.00 5.48 12.56
CA PRO A 70 -15.11 6.40 12.42
C PRO A 70 -15.56 6.80 13.82
N SER A 71 -15.84 8.08 14.03
CA SER A 71 -16.27 8.56 15.33
C SER A 71 -17.49 7.77 15.77
N VAL A 72 -17.53 7.36 17.04
CA VAL A 72 -18.63 6.57 17.64
C VAL A 72 -19.99 7.25 17.49
N THR A 73 -20.04 8.54 17.13
CA THR A 73 -21.26 9.28 16.79
C THR A 73 -22.07 8.65 15.65
N SER A 74 -21.45 7.86 14.76
CA SER A 74 -22.19 7.12 13.72
C SER A 74 -22.84 5.82 14.20
N LEU A 75 -22.44 5.27 15.35
CA LEU A 75 -22.97 3.98 15.84
C LEU A 75 -24.41 4.08 16.37
N PHE A 76 -24.88 5.28 16.70
CA PHE A 76 -26.25 5.54 17.16
C PHE A 76 -27.04 6.52 16.26
N GLY A 77 -26.52 6.91 15.10
CA GLY A 77 -27.29 7.66 14.10
C GLY A 77 -27.92 8.97 14.60
N LEU A 78 -27.21 9.74 15.41
CA LEU A 78 -27.67 11.04 15.94
C LEU A 78 -27.12 12.25 15.16
N THR A 79 -26.69 12.08 13.91
CA THR A 79 -26.41 13.22 13.04
C THR A 79 -27.69 13.57 12.30
N GLU A 80 -28.43 14.54 12.84
CA GLU A 80 -29.45 15.29 12.11
C GLU A 80 -28.78 15.98 10.90
N GLU A 81 -29.57 16.09 9.85
CA GLU A 81 -29.25 16.28 8.42
C GLU A 81 -28.33 17.47 8.08
N GLU A 82 -27.46 17.30 7.08
CA GLU A 82 -27.49 18.05 5.80
C GLU A 82 -26.26 17.76 4.91
N GLY A 83 -26.54 17.41 3.64
CA GLY A 83 -25.84 17.90 2.44
C GLY A 83 -24.39 17.45 2.18
N GLY A 84 -24.21 16.59 1.17
CA GLY A 84 -22.88 16.33 0.61
C GLY A 84 -22.84 15.28 -0.49
N GLU A 85 -23.67 15.42 -1.52
CA GLU A 85 -23.50 14.70 -2.78
C GLU A 85 -22.21 15.20 -3.45
N SER A 86 -21.26 14.31 -3.67
CA SER A 86 -20.23 14.53 -4.70
C SER A 86 -20.12 13.24 -5.50
N GLU A 87 -20.99 13.17 -6.51
CA GLU A 87 -20.91 12.21 -7.60
C GLU A 87 -19.65 12.50 -8.42
N GLU A 88 -18.81 11.47 -8.46
CA GLU A 88 -17.88 11.02 -9.50
C GLU A 88 -17.77 11.90 -10.77
N GLU A 89 -16.68 12.68 -10.87
CA GLU A 89 -16.18 13.14 -12.17
C GLU A 89 -15.32 12.04 -12.82
N GLU A 90 -15.96 11.27 -13.71
CA GLU A 90 -15.28 10.42 -14.69
C GLU A 90 -14.90 11.26 -15.92
N ALA A 91 -13.60 11.51 -16.09
CA ALA A 91 -13.03 12.10 -17.31
C ALA A 91 -11.97 11.16 -17.93
N THR A 92 -12.48 10.25 -18.76
CA THR A 92 -12.06 9.86 -20.13
C THR A 92 -10.59 9.60 -20.52
N ALA A 93 -10.42 8.37 -21.07
CA ALA A 93 -9.70 7.97 -22.30
C ALA A 93 -8.14 7.95 -22.30
N PRO A 94 -7.48 6.98 -23.00
CA PRO A 94 -7.49 6.95 -24.47
C PRO A 94 -7.52 5.56 -25.14
N GLU A 95 -7.90 5.60 -26.42
CA GLU A 95 -7.80 4.54 -27.44
C GLU A 95 -6.38 3.96 -27.62
N VAL A 96 -6.31 2.79 -28.28
CA VAL A 96 -5.45 2.44 -29.45
C VAL A 96 -5.25 0.91 -29.48
N LYS A 97 -5.72 0.21 -30.52
CA LYS A 97 -4.90 -0.25 -31.67
C LYS A 97 -5.68 -1.10 -32.69
N GLU A 98 -5.27 -0.90 -33.96
CA GLU A 98 -5.61 -1.54 -35.24
C GLU A 98 -6.13 -2.98 -35.26
#